data_AF-A0AA39ZV25-F1
#
_entry.id   AF-A0AA39ZV25-F1
#
_cell.length_a   1.000
_cell.length_b   1.000
_cell.length_c   1.000
_cell.angle_alpha   90.00
_cell.angle_beta   90.00
_cell.angle_gamma   90.00
#
_symmetry.space_group_name_H-M   'P 1'
#
loop_
_entity.id
_entity.type
_entity.pdbx_description
1 polymer ?
#
loop_
_entity_poly.entity_id
_entity_poly.type
_entity_poly.pdbx_seq_one_letter_code
_entity_poly.pdbx_strand_id
1 'polypeptide(L)'
;MPRLTTEGTYTDSPPPGHSTSYDPDDDDDLLDQGRAKARRFLNGFIDFAFQGNVLEIAFGLIIASMFTALVTSLMTDILLPPISVLLPLNKNLEEKFAVLKKGPNFEGEKGYNTLKQAQEDGAVVMAYGFFLNRLINFVGVGLSLYGMAATYQYFSKDPII
;
A
#
# COMPACT_ATOMS: atom_id res chain seq x y z
N MET A 1 64.20 27.15 46.78
CA MET A 1 63.29 27.81 47.75
C MET A 1 62.17 28.50 46.96
N PRO A 2 60.93 28.50 47.45
CA PRO A 2 59.71 28.28 46.65
C PRO A 2 58.91 29.57 46.34
N ARG A 3 58.09 29.57 45.29
CA ARG A 3 56.90 30.44 45.16
C ARG A 3 55.76 29.76 44.38
N LEU A 4 54.82 29.22 45.15
CA LEU A 4 53.35 29.26 45.02
C LEU A 4 52.76 29.43 43.61
N THR A 5 52.27 28.34 43.03
CA THR A 5 51.21 28.37 42.02
C THR A 5 49.87 28.54 42.74
N THR A 6 49.22 29.68 42.55
CA THR A 6 47.88 29.96 43.06
C THR A 6 46.83 29.13 42.33
N GLU A 7 46.00 28.42 43.09
CA GLU A 7 44.78 27.75 42.61
C GLU A 7 43.86 28.74 41.89
N GLY A 8 43.48 28.40 40.65
CA GLY A 8 42.38 29.04 39.95
C GLY A 8 41.06 28.48 40.48
N THR A 9 40.40 29.25 41.35
CA THR A 9 39.04 28.97 41.80
C THR A 9 38.10 29.05 40.60
N TYR A 10 37.68 27.89 40.09
CA TYR A 10 36.56 27.78 39.15
C TYR A 10 35.29 28.26 39.85
N THR A 11 34.88 29.49 39.56
CA THR A 11 33.53 29.96 39.84
C THR A 11 32.65 29.53 38.66
N ASP A 12 32.19 28.28 38.70
CA ASP A 12 31.13 27.81 37.81
C ASP A 12 29.82 28.48 38.26
N SER A 13 29.59 29.70 37.75
CA SER A 13 28.31 30.36 37.91
C SER A 13 27.37 29.74 36.87
N PRO A 14 26.25 29.11 37.28
CA PRO A 14 25.31 28.56 36.31
C PRO A 14 24.84 29.71 35.40
N PRO A 15 24.66 29.45 34.09
CA PRO A 15 24.20 30.48 33.17
C PRO A 15 22.90 31.08 33.72
N PRO A 16 22.74 32.43 33.64
CA PRO A 16 21.55 33.08 34.17
C PRO A 16 20.33 32.42 33.54
N GLY A 17 19.51 31.80 34.38
CA GLY A 17 18.27 31.20 33.93
C GLY A 17 17.44 32.29 33.28
N HIS A 18 17.15 32.15 31.99
CA HIS A 18 16.00 32.85 31.42
C HIS A 18 14.80 32.35 32.21
N SER A 19 14.33 33.14 33.17
CA SER A 19 12.96 33.03 33.64
C SER A 19 12.11 33.39 32.43
N THR A 20 11.80 32.39 31.61
CA THR A 20 10.65 32.45 30.71
C THR A 20 9.48 32.71 31.65
N SER A 21 9.12 33.99 31.77
CA SER A 21 7.86 34.40 32.37
C SER A 21 6.81 33.71 31.53
N TYR A 22 6.24 32.64 32.07
CA TYR A 22 5.12 31.96 31.45
C TYR A 22 3.98 32.97 31.39
N ASP A 23 3.76 33.55 30.22
CA ASP A 23 2.70 34.49 29.94
C ASP A 23 1.54 33.69 29.31
N PRO A 24 0.39 33.55 29.99
CA PRO A 24 -0.75 32.80 29.45
C PRO A 24 -1.23 33.31 28.08
N ASP A 25 -0.95 34.58 27.76
CA ASP A 25 -1.33 35.21 26.49
C ASP A 25 -0.44 34.74 25.31
N ASP A 26 0.79 34.25 25.56
CA ASP A 26 1.68 33.70 24.52
C ASP A 26 1.14 32.37 23.95
N ASP A 27 0.49 31.56 24.79
CA ASP A 27 -0.12 30.29 24.36
C ASP A 27 -1.30 30.55 23.40
N ASP A 28 -2.12 31.57 23.66
CA ASP A 28 -3.25 31.95 22.81
C ASP A 28 -2.79 32.52 21.45
N ASP A 29 -1.72 33.33 21.44
CA ASP A 29 -1.11 33.86 20.21
C ASP A 29 -0.51 32.75 19.32
N LEU A 30 0.09 31.71 19.91
CA LEU A 30 0.62 30.55 19.17
C LEU A 30 -0.51 29.69 18.57
N LEU A 31 -1.60 29.51 19.30
CA LEU A 31 -2.77 28.78 18.83
C LEU A 31 -3.46 29.50 17.68
N ASP A 32 -3.54 30.83 17.74
CA ASP A 32 -4.16 31.63 16.68
C ASP A 32 -3.27 31.74 15.44
N GLN A 33 -1.95 31.84 15.60
CA GLN A 33 -1.00 31.72 14.47
C GLN A 33 -1.09 30.34 13.81
N GLY A 34 -1.20 29.27 14.61
CA GLY A 34 -1.39 27.91 14.12
C GLY A 34 -2.69 27.75 13.33
N ARG A 35 -3.80 28.28 13.85
CA ARG A 35 -5.11 28.27 13.18
C ARG A 35 -5.12 29.08 11.89
N ALA A 36 -4.50 30.27 11.88
CA ALA A 36 -4.42 31.12 10.69
C ALA A 36 -3.60 30.44 9.58
N LYS A 37 -2.47 29.82 9.94
CA LYS A 37 -1.64 29.05 9.02
C LYS A 37 -2.37 27.82 8.48
N ALA A 38 -3.08 27.10 9.35
CA ALA A 38 -3.90 25.94 8.95
C ALA A 38 -5.02 26.36 7.99
N ARG A 39 -5.76 27.43 8.28
CA ARG A 39 -6.81 27.97 7.38
C ARG A 39 -6.23 28.38 6.02
N ARG A 40 -5.07 29.04 6.00
CA ARG A 40 -4.40 29.41 4.74
C ARG A 40 -3.98 28.19 3.93
N PHE A 41 -3.46 27.16 4.58
CA PHE A 41 -3.11 25.90 3.92
C PHE A 41 -4.36 25.19 3.38
N LEU A 42 -5.44 25.10 4.16
CA LEU A 42 -6.69 24.48 3.75
C LEU A 42 -7.31 25.22 2.56
N ASN A 43 -7.37 26.54 2.60
CA ASN A 43 -7.88 27.34 1.49
C ASN A 43 -7.01 27.16 0.24
N GLY A 44 -5.68 27.19 0.37
CA GLY A 44 -4.78 26.95 -0.76
C GLY A 44 -4.88 25.53 -1.32
N PHE A 45 -5.11 24.52 -0.46
CA PHE A 45 -5.33 23.15 -0.89
C PHE A 45 -6.69 22.99 -1.59
N ILE A 46 -7.74 23.63 -1.06
CA ILE A 46 -9.06 23.70 -1.69
C ILE A 46 -8.92 24.32 -3.08
N ASP A 47 -8.30 25.49 -3.20
CA ASP A 47 -8.11 26.17 -4.50
C ASP A 47 -7.31 25.32 -5.49
N PHE A 48 -6.29 24.60 -5.03
CA PHE A 48 -5.52 23.65 -5.83
C PHE A 48 -6.35 22.42 -6.25
N ALA A 49 -7.12 21.82 -5.34
CA ALA A 49 -7.94 20.64 -5.59
C ALA A 49 -9.12 20.93 -6.52
N PHE A 50 -9.67 22.15 -6.45
CA PHE A 50 -10.73 22.63 -7.34
C PHE A 50 -10.21 23.09 -8.71
N GLN A 51 -8.89 23.02 -8.94
CA GLN A 51 -8.35 23.19 -10.27
C GLN A 51 -8.88 22.06 -11.19
N GLY A 52 -9.66 22.42 -12.21
CA GLY A 52 -10.39 21.45 -13.05
C GLY A 52 -9.52 20.30 -13.60
N ASN A 53 -8.29 20.60 -14.04
CA ASN A 53 -7.33 19.60 -14.53
C ASN A 53 -6.96 18.53 -13.47
N VAL A 54 -6.89 18.90 -12.19
CA VAL A 54 -6.57 17.95 -11.11
C VAL A 54 -7.79 17.07 -10.82
N LEU A 55 -8.97 17.67 -10.78
CA LEU A 55 -10.22 16.98 -10.48
C LEU A 55 -10.57 15.93 -11.54
N GLU A 56 -10.40 16.25 -12.82
CA GLU A 56 -10.63 15.31 -13.93
C GLU A 56 -9.70 14.11 -13.88
N ILE A 57 -8.40 14.34 -13.61
CA ILE A 57 -7.42 13.26 -13.43
C ILE A 57 -7.80 12.39 -12.22
N ALA A 58 -8.19 13.01 -11.10
CA ALA A 58 -8.60 12.29 -9.89
C ALA A 58 -9.81 11.38 -10.16
N PHE A 59 -10.86 11.90 -10.80
CA PHE A 59 -12.03 11.10 -11.17
C PHE A 59 -11.67 9.96 -12.14
N GLY A 60 -10.81 10.22 -13.13
CA GLY A 60 -10.33 9.20 -14.05
C GLY A 60 -9.64 8.03 -13.33
N LEU A 61 -8.77 8.33 -12.36
CA LEU A 61 -8.08 7.31 -11.56
C LEU A 61 -9.03 6.53 -10.65
N ILE A 62 -9.99 7.21 -10.02
CA ILE A 62 -11.00 6.57 -9.15
C ILE A 62 -11.83 5.58 -9.97
N ILE A 63 -12.38 6.01 -11.11
CA ILE A 63 -13.20 5.17 -11.98
C ILE A 63 -12.38 4.01 -12.55
N ALA A 64 -11.13 4.27 -12.98
CA ALA A 64 -10.24 3.22 -13.47
C ALA A 64 -9.97 2.14 -12.40
N SER A 65 -9.76 2.54 -11.14
CA SER A 65 -9.53 1.60 -10.04
C SER A 65 -10.76 0.74 -9.76
N MET A 66 -11.94 1.36 -9.72
CA MET A 66 -13.20 0.67 -9.50
C MET A 66 -13.54 -0.27 -10.66
N PHE A 67 -13.35 0.17 -11.90
CA PHE A 67 -13.56 -0.67 -13.08
C PHE A 67 -12.63 -1.88 -13.08
N THR A 68 -11.34 -1.68 -12.77
CA THR A 68 -10.38 -2.79 -12.68
C THR A 68 -10.78 -3.79 -11.60
N ALA A 69 -11.24 -3.31 -10.44
CA ALA A 69 -11.72 -4.17 -9.35
C ALA A 69 -12.98 -4.96 -9.75
N LEU A 70 -13.95 -4.33 -10.43
CA LEU A 70 -15.16 -4.98 -10.92
C LEU A 70 -14.85 -6.09 -11.93
N VAL A 71 -13.98 -5.81 -12.91
CA VAL A 71 -13.60 -6.78 -13.94
C VAL A 71 -12.81 -7.94 -13.32
N THR A 72 -11.94 -7.63 -12.35
CA THR A 72 -11.20 -8.65 -11.61
C THR A 72 -12.15 -9.55 -10.84
N SER A 73 -13.11 -9.00 -10.09
CA SER A 73 -14.13 -9.77 -9.36
C SER A 73 -15.01 -10.61 -10.31
N LEU A 74 -15.41 -10.06 -11.47
CA LEU A 74 -16.12 -10.83 -12.49
C LEU A 74 -15.30 -12.04 -12.94
N MET A 75 -14.00 -11.86 -13.17
CA MET A 75 -13.13 -12.97 -13.54
C MET A 75 -12.96 -13.96 -12.39
N THR A 76 -12.54 -13.50 -11.20
CA THR A 76 -12.13 -14.37 -10.10
C THR A 76 -13.29 -15.03 -9.38
N ASP A 77 -14.40 -14.31 -9.24
CA ASP A 77 -15.50 -14.71 -8.36
C ASP A 77 -16.65 -15.34 -9.14
N ILE A 78 -16.79 -15.01 -10.44
CA ILE A 78 -17.90 -15.50 -11.28
C ILE A 78 -17.42 -16.45 -12.37
N LEU A 79 -16.37 -16.11 -13.13
CA LEU A 79 -15.90 -16.93 -14.25
C LEU A 79 -14.96 -18.07 -13.83
N LEU A 80 -14.02 -17.82 -12.91
CA LEU A 80 -13.07 -18.82 -12.47
C LEU A 80 -13.72 -20.03 -11.77
N PRO A 81 -14.76 -19.92 -10.90
CA PRO A 81 -15.29 -21.10 -10.22
C PRO A 81 -15.87 -22.15 -11.20
N PRO A 82 -16.70 -21.78 -12.21
CA PRO A 82 -17.13 -22.71 -13.25
C PRO A 82 -15.97 -23.26 -14.09
N ILE A 83 -15.01 -22.41 -14.48
CA ILE A 83 -13.84 -22.82 -15.27
C ILE A 83 -12.98 -23.81 -14.50
N SER A 84 -12.79 -23.60 -13.19
CA SER A 84 -11.97 -24.46 -12.32
C SER A 84 -12.61 -25.82 -12.03
N VAL A 85 -13.93 -25.95 -12.17
CA VAL A 85 -14.61 -27.24 -12.08
C VAL A 85 -14.55 -27.97 -13.42
N LEU A 86 -14.68 -27.24 -14.53
CA LEU A 86 -14.74 -27.82 -15.87
C LEU A 86 -13.36 -28.20 -16.44
N LEU A 87 -12.36 -27.35 -16.22
CA LEU A 87 -10.95 -27.65 -16.44
C LEU A 87 -10.40 -28.07 -15.07
N PRO A 88 -9.92 -29.31 -14.87
CA PRO A 88 -9.32 -29.76 -13.61
C PRO A 88 -7.93 -29.12 -13.38
N LEU A 89 -7.86 -27.79 -13.51
CA LEU A 89 -6.80 -26.96 -12.99
C LEU A 89 -6.92 -27.06 -11.48
N ASN A 90 -5.93 -27.73 -10.87
CA ASN A 90 -5.88 -27.99 -9.43
C ASN A 90 -6.32 -26.75 -8.63
N LYS A 91 -7.39 -26.89 -7.85
CA LYS A 91 -8.01 -25.81 -7.05
C LYS A 91 -7.04 -25.09 -6.09
N ASN A 92 -5.87 -25.68 -5.85
CA ASN A 92 -4.80 -25.15 -5.00
C ASN A 92 -3.51 -24.89 -5.80
N LEU A 93 -3.61 -24.35 -7.02
CA LEU A 93 -2.42 -23.92 -7.77
C LEU A 93 -1.60 -22.93 -6.93
N GLU A 94 -2.22 -21.99 -6.23
CA GLU A 94 -1.53 -21.00 -5.39
C GLU A 94 -0.65 -21.61 -4.30
N GLU A 95 -1.04 -22.77 -3.77
CA GLU A 95 -0.31 -23.49 -2.71
C GLU A 95 0.82 -24.36 -3.26
N LYS A 96 1.02 -24.41 -4.59
CA LYS A 96 2.13 -25.14 -5.18
C LYS A 96 3.41 -24.32 -5.12
N PHE A 97 4.36 -24.80 -4.34
CA PHE A 97 5.68 -24.20 -4.23
C PHE A 97 6.77 -25.25 -4.15
N ALA A 98 7.96 -24.89 -4.62
CA ALA A 98 9.16 -25.69 -4.50
C ALA A 98 10.06 -25.06 -3.43
N VAL A 99 10.44 -25.83 -2.42
CA VAL A 99 11.37 -25.37 -1.38
C VAL A 99 12.80 -25.49 -1.91
N LEU A 100 13.46 -24.35 -2.14
CA LEU A 100 14.84 -24.30 -2.64
C LEU A 100 15.84 -24.34 -1.48
N LYS A 101 15.50 -23.73 -0.35
CA LYS A 101 16.29 -23.77 0.88
C LYS A 101 15.37 -24.06 2.06
N LYS A 102 15.70 -25.10 2.83
CA LYS A 102 14.95 -25.53 4.02
C LYS A 102 15.16 -24.52 5.16
N GLY A 103 14.08 -24.18 5.85
CA GLY A 103 14.12 -23.43 7.11
C GLY A 103 14.48 -24.33 8.30
N PRO A 104 14.65 -23.76 9.50
CA PRO A 104 15.05 -24.48 10.71
C PRO A 104 14.08 -25.58 11.14
N ASN A 105 12.78 -25.45 10.82
CA ASN A 105 11.72 -26.40 11.21
C ASN A 105 11.24 -27.27 10.05
N PHE A 106 12.09 -27.55 9.05
CA PHE A 106 11.73 -28.39 7.91
C PHE A 106 11.62 -29.88 8.31
N GLU A 107 10.43 -30.33 8.66
CA GLU A 107 10.13 -31.75 8.88
C GLU A 107 10.14 -32.50 7.53
N GLY A 108 11.20 -33.29 7.32
CA GLY A 108 11.58 -33.87 6.03
C GLY A 108 10.49 -34.61 5.25
N GLU A 109 9.51 -35.25 5.91
CA GLU A 109 8.47 -36.05 5.24
C GLU A 109 7.14 -35.29 4.99
N LYS A 110 6.90 -34.17 5.69
CA LYS A 110 5.65 -33.38 5.54
C LYS A 110 5.86 -32.03 4.87
N GLY A 111 7.10 -31.53 4.82
CA GLY A 111 7.39 -30.21 4.26
C GLY A 111 6.60 -29.10 4.93
N TYR A 112 6.42 -27.98 4.23
CA TYR A 112 5.49 -26.93 4.66
C TYR A 112 4.12 -27.18 4.03
N ASN A 113 3.04 -27.02 4.80
CA ASN A 113 1.68 -27.19 4.28
C ASN A 113 1.18 -25.94 3.54
N THR A 114 1.76 -24.78 3.83
CA THR A 114 1.39 -23.51 3.19
C THR A 114 2.62 -22.70 2.82
N LEU A 115 2.50 -21.90 1.76
CA LEU A 115 3.52 -20.92 1.38
C LEU A 115 3.89 -19.99 2.53
N LYS A 116 2.89 -19.58 3.31
CA LYS A 116 3.04 -18.66 4.43
C LYS A 116 3.90 -19.26 5.54
N GLN A 117 3.66 -20.52 5.89
CA GLN A 117 4.47 -21.25 6.88
C GLN A 117 5.94 -21.38 6.43
N ALA A 118 6.17 -21.65 5.15
CA ALA A 118 7.52 -21.75 4.61
C ALA A 118 8.27 -20.41 4.64
N GLN A 119 7.58 -19.31 4.31
CA GLN A 119 8.15 -17.96 4.36
C GLN A 119 8.43 -17.50 5.79
N GLU A 120 7.54 -17.79 6.73
CA GLU A 120 7.70 -17.47 8.16
C GLU A 120 8.87 -18.23 8.79
N ASP A 121 9.13 -19.46 8.34
CA ASP A 121 10.27 -20.28 8.78
C ASP A 121 11.59 -19.89 8.07
N GLY A 122 11.58 -18.82 7.27
CA GLY A 122 12.77 -18.33 6.55
C GLY A 122 13.23 -19.26 5.41
N ALA A 123 12.38 -20.19 4.98
CA ALA A 123 12.68 -21.06 3.85
C ALA A 123 12.61 -20.26 2.54
N VAL A 124 13.59 -20.47 1.65
CA VAL A 124 13.55 -19.88 0.32
C VAL A 124 12.67 -20.77 -0.54
N VAL A 125 11.47 -20.29 -0.87
CA VAL A 125 10.48 -21.02 -1.67
C VAL A 125 10.25 -20.35 -3.02
N MET A 126 10.18 -21.17 -4.07
CA MET A 126 9.73 -20.78 -5.40
C MET A 126 8.23 -21.07 -5.51
N ALA A 127 7.42 -20.03 -5.36
CA ALA A 127 5.95 -20.08 -5.45
C ALA A 127 5.45 -20.12 -6.91
N TYR A 128 5.85 -21.12 -7.69
CA TYR A 128 5.47 -21.24 -9.11
C TYR A 128 3.95 -21.33 -9.30
N GLY A 129 3.26 -21.90 -8.31
CA GLY A 129 1.82 -21.99 -8.25
C GLY A 129 1.11 -20.64 -8.18
N PHE A 130 1.60 -19.76 -7.31
CA PHE A 130 1.10 -18.39 -7.19
C PHE A 130 1.35 -17.56 -8.46
N PHE A 131 2.50 -17.74 -9.10
CA PHE A 131 2.79 -17.11 -10.39
C PHE A 131 1.84 -17.58 -11.50
N LEU A 132 1.62 -18.89 -11.62
CA LEU A 132 0.73 -19.44 -12.65
C LEU A 132 -0.71 -18.99 -12.43
N ASN A 133 -1.16 -18.91 -11.17
CA ASN A 133 -2.47 -18.36 -10.84
C ASN A 133 -2.62 -16.91 -11.31
N ARG A 134 -1.61 -16.06 -11.06
CA ARG A 134 -1.60 -14.67 -11.56
C ARG A 134 -1.64 -14.58 -13.08
N LEU A 135 -0.94 -15.49 -13.76
CA LEU A 135 -0.93 -15.55 -15.23
C LEU A 135 -2.31 -15.95 -15.78
N ILE A 136 -2.95 -16.97 -15.19
CA ILE A 136 -4.31 -17.39 -15.56
C ILE A 136 -5.30 -16.26 -15.30
N ASN A 137 -5.21 -15.59 -14.14
CA ASN A 137 -6.06 -14.46 -13.82
C ASN A 137 -5.88 -13.31 -14.83
N PHE A 138 -4.64 -12.97 -15.19
CA PHE A 138 -4.35 -11.95 -16.20
C PHE A 138 -5.00 -12.27 -17.56
N VAL A 139 -4.80 -13.49 -18.06
CA VAL A 139 -5.42 -13.94 -19.33
C VAL A 139 -6.94 -13.96 -19.20
N GLY A 140 -7.45 -14.39 -18.06
CA GLY A 140 -8.88 -14.42 -17.74
C GLY A 140 -9.52 -13.04 -17.78
N VAL A 141 -8.92 -12.06 -17.10
CA VAL A 141 -9.38 -10.65 -17.13
C VAL A 141 -9.40 -10.12 -18.56
N GLY A 142 -8.38 -10.41 -19.37
CA GLY A 142 -8.35 -10.03 -20.79
C GLY A 142 -9.50 -10.66 -21.59
N LEU A 143 -9.73 -11.96 -21.41
CA LEU A 143 -10.85 -12.67 -22.03
C LEU A 143 -12.21 -12.17 -21.53
N SER A 144 -12.31 -11.80 -20.25
CA SER A 144 -13.51 -11.23 -19.66
C SER A 144 -13.84 -9.87 -20.27
N LEU A 145 -12.85 -8.98 -20.42
CA LEU A 145 -13.02 -7.70 -21.10
C LEU A 145 -13.45 -7.88 -22.56
N TYR A 146 -12.82 -8.82 -23.28
CA TYR A 146 -13.23 -9.17 -24.63
C TYR A 146 -14.66 -9.69 -24.66
N GLY A 147 -15.04 -10.58 -23.74
CA GLY A 147 -16.38 -11.13 -23.62
C GLY A 147 -17.43 -10.06 -23.33
N MET A 148 -17.12 -9.09 -22.45
CA MET A 148 -17.98 -7.94 -22.19
C MET A 148 -18.15 -7.07 -23.44
N ALA A 149 -17.06 -6.75 -24.14
CA ALA A 149 -17.09 -5.98 -25.37
C ALA A 149 -17.89 -6.70 -26.47
N ALA A 150 -17.68 -8.00 -26.63
CA ALA A 150 -18.40 -8.84 -27.59
C ALA A 150 -19.89 -8.95 -27.25
N THR A 151 -20.22 -9.11 -25.96
CA THR A 151 -21.62 -9.12 -25.48
C THR A 151 -22.28 -7.79 -25.76
N TYR A 152 -21.60 -6.67 -25.48
CA TYR A 152 -22.11 -5.35 -25.80
C TYR A 152 -22.38 -5.19 -27.30
N GLN A 153 -21.46 -5.61 -28.17
CA GLN A 153 -21.67 -5.59 -29.63
C GLN A 153 -22.82 -6.51 -30.07
N TYR A 154 -23.04 -7.64 -29.39
CA TYR A 154 -24.12 -8.56 -29.70
C TYR A 154 -25.51 -7.97 -29.39
N PHE A 155 -25.64 -7.24 -28.28
CA PHE A 155 -26.90 -6.61 -27.86
C PHE A 155 -27.14 -5.25 -28.53
N SER A 156 -26.09 -4.46 -28.75
CA SER A 156 -26.16 -3.17 -29.45
C SER A 156 -26.00 -3.38 -30.96
N LYS A 157 -27.07 -3.81 -31.62
CA LYS A 157 -27.16 -3.94 -33.09
C LYS A 157 -27.36 -2.62 -33.85
N ASP A 158 -27.11 -1.48 -33.20
CA ASP A 158 -26.98 -0.22 -33.93
C ASP A 158 -25.50 -0.02 -34.29
N PRO A 159 -25.11 -0.18 -35.56
CA PRO A 159 -23.77 0.21 -35.99
C PRO A 159 -23.63 1.70 -35.70
N ILE A 160 -22.71 2.07 -34.80
CA ILE A 160 -22.21 3.44 -34.70
C ILE A 160 -21.20 3.63 -35.83
N ILE A 161 -21.69 3.53 -37.07
CA ILE A 161 -21.06 4.10 -38.26
C ILE A 161 -22.17 4.82 -39.01
#